data_AF-A0A849DV75-F1
#
_entry.id   AF-A0A849DV75-F1
#
_cell.length_a   1.000
_cell.length_b   1.000
_cell.length_c   1.000
_cell.angle_alpha   90.00
_cell.angle_beta   90.00
_cell.angle_gamma   90.00
#
_symmetry.space_group_name_H-M   'P 1'
#
loop_
_entity.id
_entity.type
_entity.pdbx_description
1 polymer ?
#
loop_
_entity_poly.entity_id
_entity_poly.type
_entity_poly.pdbx_seq_one_letter_code
_entity_poly.pdbx_strand_id
1 'polypeptide(L)'
;AEKITDSMQRMLDKCDHRREKQTAYNKEHGIVPQAIKKDIQDSLKTIYETAEETVELAVAEDGMEYSVSETLHQLEQEMLEAADALEFERAAVLRDQIKKLKNAD
;
A
#
# COMPACT_ATOMS: atom_id res chain seq x y z
N ALA A 1 -11.31 -18.43 -18.63
CA ALA A 1 -12.32 -18.75 -17.60
C ALA A 1 -11.69 -18.52 -16.24
N GLU A 2 -12.20 -17.56 -15.47
CA GLU A 2 -11.78 -17.38 -14.08
C GLU A 2 -12.25 -18.59 -13.28
N LYS A 3 -11.32 -19.35 -12.71
CA LYS A 3 -11.63 -20.45 -11.79
C LYS A 3 -11.19 -20.02 -10.42
N ILE A 4 -12.13 -20.01 -9.47
CA ILE A 4 -11.79 -19.93 -8.05
C ILE A 4 -10.97 -21.18 -7.74
N THR A 5 -9.74 -20.97 -7.27
CA THR A 5 -8.88 -22.07 -6.82
C THR A 5 -9.38 -22.58 -5.48
N ASP A 6 -9.08 -23.84 -5.15
CA ASP A 6 -9.47 -24.40 -3.85
C ASP A 6 -8.94 -23.59 -2.66
N SER A 7 -7.77 -22.96 -2.81
CA SER A 7 -7.21 -22.08 -1.77
C SER A 7 -8.00 -20.79 -1.60
N MET A 8 -8.49 -20.20 -2.70
CA MET A 8 -9.39 -19.04 -2.64
C MET A 8 -10.73 -19.44 -2.02
N GLN A 9 -11.30 -20.58 -2.41
CA GLN A 9 -12.55 -21.07 -1.83
C GLN A 9 -12.43 -21.25 -0.32
N ARG A 10 -11.37 -21.93 0.16
CA ARG A 10 -11.10 -22.09 1.60
C ARG A 10 -10.95 -20.76 2.34
N MET A 11 -10.39 -19.75 1.68
CA MET A 11 -10.22 -18.41 2.27
C MET A 11 -11.58 -17.71 2.38
N LEU A 12 -12.39 -17.75 1.31
CA LEU A 12 -13.74 -17.19 1.28
C LEU A 12 -14.62 -17.81 2.37
N ASP A 13 -14.67 -19.14 2.45
CA ASP A 13 -15.45 -19.87 3.45
C ASP A 13 -15.08 -19.45 4.89
N LYS A 14 -13.77 -19.24 5.16
CA LYS A 14 -13.30 -18.77 6.46
C LYS A 14 -13.68 -17.32 6.74
N CYS A 15 -13.60 -16.46 5.73
CA CYS A 15 -13.99 -15.05 5.85
C CYS A 15 -15.49 -14.93 6.15
N ASP A 16 -16.32 -15.67 5.43
CA ASP A 16 -17.77 -15.67 5.59
C ASP A 16 -18.17 -16.20 6.97
N HIS A 17 -17.61 -17.34 7.39
CA HIS A 17 -17.85 -17.90 8.72
C HIS A 17 -17.48 -16.93 9.86
N ARG A 18 -16.38 -16.19 9.71
CA ARG A 18 -15.98 -15.17 10.70
C ARG A 18 -16.94 -13.99 10.71
N ARG A 19 -17.37 -13.53 9.53
CA ARG A 19 -18.24 -12.37 9.38
C ARG A 19 -19.64 -12.64 9.92
N GLU A 20 -20.17 -13.83 9.73
CA GLU A 20 -21.46 -14.26 10.31
C GLU A 20 -21.43 -14.17 11.83
N LYS A 21 -20.39 -14.74 12.47
CA LYS A 21 -20.22 -14.68 13.93
C LYS A 21 -20.11 -13.25 14.45
N GLN A 22 -19.30 -12.42 13.78
CA GLN A 22 -19.13 -11.02 14.15
C GLN A 22 -20.44 -10.24 14.03
N THR A 23 -21.22 -10.48 12.96
CA THR A 23 -22.50 -9.80 12.74
C THR A 23 -23.55 -10.24 13.78
N ALA A 24 -23.61 -11.53 14.09
CA ALA A 24 -24.49 -12.05 15.13
C ALA A 24 -24.17 -11.44 16.50
N TYR A 25 -22.89 -11.44 16.88
CA TYR A 25 -22.41 -10.82 18.12
C TYR A 25 -22.73 -9.32 18.17
N ASN A 26 -22.44 -8.59 17.09
CA ASN A 26 -22.73 -7.16 17.00
C ASN A 26 -24.22 -6.87 17.13
N LYS A 27 -25.08 -7.68 16.51
CA LYS A 27 -26.54 -7.54 16.62
C LYS A 27 -27.05 -7.82 18.02
N GLU A 28 -26.55 -8.87 18.66
CA GLU A 28 -26.90 -9.23 20.05
C GLU A 28 -26.49 -8.15 21.05
N HIS A 29 -25.34 -7.50 20.82
CA HIS A 29 -24.77 -6.51 21.74
C HIS A 29 -25.04 -5.05 21.32
N GLY A 30 -25.79 -4.82 20.24
CA GLY A 30 -26.07 -3.47 19.72
C GLY A 30 -24.82 -2.70 19.24
N ILE A 31 -23.76 -3.40 18.85
CA ILE A 31 -22.50 -2.81 18.39
C ILE A 31 -22.65 -2.37 16.93
N VAL A 32 -22.42 -1.09 16.66
CA VAL A 32 -22.32 -0.56 15.30
C VAL A 32 -20.83 -0.55 14.90
N PRO A 33 -20.42 -1.25 13.84
CA PRO A 33 -19.04 -1.23 13.38
C PRO A 33 -18.59 0.18 13.01
N GLN A 34 -17.44 0.61 13.53
CA GLN A 34 -16.82 1.88 13.22
C GLN A 34 -15.35 1.69 12.80
N ALA A 35 -14.87 2.56 11.93
CA ALA A 35 -13.46 2.57 11.55
C ALA A 35 -12.60 3.02 12.75
N ILE A 36 -11.52 2.29 13.00
CA ILE A 36 -10.53 2.69 14.01
C ILE A 36 -9.75 3.89 13.47
N LYS A 37 -9.67 4.96 14.26
CA LYS A 37 -8.73 6.06 14.02
C LYS A 37 -7.44 5.74 14.76
N LYS A 38 -6.37 5.48 14.03
CA LYS A 38 -5.05 5.20 14.61
C LYS A 38 -4.05 6.22 14.06
N ASP A 39 -3.40 6.94 14.96
CA ASP A 39 -2.34 7.87 14.59
C ASP A 39 -1.13 7.10 14.05
N ILE A 40 -0.44 7.74 13.11
CA ILE A 40 0.82 7.23 12.57
C ILE A 40 1.82 7.19 13.73
N GLN A 41 2.46 6.04 13.94
CA GLN A 41 3.49 5.93 14.97
C GLN A 41 4.65 6.86 14.63
N ASP A 42 5.17 7.60 15.63
CA ASP A 42 6.25 8.56 15.44
C ASP A 42 7.49 7.98 14.75
N SER A 43 7.75 6.67 14.90
CA SER A 43 8.83 5.96 14.22
C SER A 43 8.72 5.97 12.69
N LEU A 44 7.51 6.12 12.14
CA LEU A 44 7.27 6.20 10.71
C LEU A 44 7.31 7.64 10.20
N LYS A 45 7.17 8.64 11.08
CA LYS A 45 6.99 10.05 10.70
C LYS A 45 8.22 10.66 10.02
N THR A 46 9.43 10.35 10.51
CA THR A 46 10.70 10.83 9.95
C THR A 46 10.92 10.38 8.50
N ILE A 47 10.38 9.23 8.12
CA ILE A 47 10.51 8.67 6.77
C ILE A 47 9.55 9.38 5.80
N TYR A 48 8.36 9.78 6.27
CA TYR A 48 7.42 10.54 5.45
C TYR A 48 7.91 11.95 5.15
N GLU A 49 8.50 12.64 6.13
CA GLU A 49 9.03 14.01 5.95
C GLU A 49 10.21 14.05 4.97
N THR A 50 11.14 13.09 5.06
CA THR A 50 12.26 12.98 4.12
C THR A 50 11.83 12.60 2.70
N ALA A 51 10.77 11.78 2.56
CA ALA A 51 10.16 11.42 1.28
C ALA A 51 9.30 12.53 0.66
N GLU A 52 8.96 13.59 1.40
CA GLU A 52 8.31 14.79 0.86
C GLU A 52 9.34 15.78 0.30
N GLU A 53 10.42 16.06 1.04
CA GLU A 53 11.50 16.95 0.59
C GLU A 53 12.23 16.43 -0.67
N THR A 54 12.46 15.12 -0.77
CA THR A 54 13.12 14.54 -1.96
C THR A 54 12.26 14.65 -3.22
N VAL A 55 10.94 14.66 -3.08
CA VAL A 55 10.02 14.75 -4.21
C VAL A 55 9.88 16.20 -4.69
N GLU A 56 9.83 17.17 -3.78
CA GLU A 56 9.83 18.59 -4.17
C GLU A 56 11.10 18.98 -4.93
N LEU A 57 12.26 18.45 -4.53
CA LEU A 57 13.53 18.69 -5.24
C LEU A 57 13.54 18.07 -6.64
N ALA A 58 12.96 16.88 -6.83
CA ALA A 58 12.92 16.20 -8.12
C ALA A 58 11.97 16.86 -9.12
N VAL A 59 10.88 17.49 -8.64
CA VAL A 59 9.88 18.18 -9.49
C VAL A 59 10.37 19.56 -9.95
N ALA A 60 11.39 20.13 -9.30
CA ALA A 60 11.92 21.45 -9.63
C ALA A 60 12.92 21.46 -10.82
N GLU A 61 13.43 20.30 -11.27
CA GLU A 61 14.29 20.18 -12.46
C GLU A 61 13.49 19.80 -13.71
N ASP A 62 13.70 20.59 -14.77
CA ASP A 62 12.93 20.74 -16.02
C ASP A 62 13.07 19.56 -17.03
N GLY A 63 12.01 19.23 -17.81
CA GLY A 63 12.08 18.38 -19.03
C GLY A 63 11.34 17.01 -19.07
N MET A 64 10.08 16.96 -18.60
CA MET A 64 9.50 15.81 -17.88
C MET A 64 9.03 14.52 -18.60
N GLU A 65 8.68 14.44 -19.89
CA GLU A 65 7.85 13.29 -20.32
C GLU A 65 8.59 11.95 -20.59
N TYR A 66 9.83 11.99 -21.11
CA TYR A 66 10.58 10.76 -21.44
C TYR A 66 11.33 10.17 -20.22
N SER A 67 11.83 11.03 -19.32
CA SER A 67 12.62 10.66 -18.14
C SER A 67 11.76 9.99 -17.05
N VAL A 68 10.51 10.44 -16.88
CA VAL A 68 9.63 9.91 -15.83
C VAL A 68 9.26 8.45 -16.11
N SER A 69 9.07 8.07 -17.36
CA SER A 69 8.75 6.68 -17.72
C SER A 69 9.89 5.69 -17.41
N GLU A 70 11.15 6.08 -17.65
CA GLU A 70 12.32 5.24 -17.39
C GLU A 70 12.64 5.16 -15.90
N THR A 71 12.58 6.29 -15.19
CA THR A 71 12.79 6.35 -13.73
C THR A 71 11.74 5.54 -12.97
N LEU A 72 10.49 5.59 -13.42
CA LEU A 72 9.41 4.79 -12.84
C LEU A 72 9.65 3.29 -13.02
N HIS A 73 10.12 2.85 -14.20
CA HIS A 73 10.45 1.45 -14.44
C HIS A 73 11.59 0.95 -13.52
N GLN A 74 12.62 1.77 -13.31
CA GLN A 74 13.73 1.47 -12.41
C GLN A 74 13.25 1.35 -10.96
N LEU A 75 12.44 2.29 -10.49
CA LEU A 75 11.87 2.25 -9.14
C LEU A 75 10.96 1.03 -8.92
N GLU A 76 10.16 0.65 -9.92
CA GLU A 76 9.34 -0.56 -9.87
C GLU A 76 10.19 -1.82 -9.76
N GLN A 77 11.31 -1.89 -10.50
CA GLN A 77 12.25 -3.00 -10.41
C GLN A 77 12.91 -3.07 -9.04
N GLU A 78 13.42 -1.96 -8.50
CA GLU A 78 14.04 -1.91 -7.17
C GLU A 78 13.04 -2.26 -6.06
N MET A 79 11.77 -1.86 -6.20
CA MET A 79 10.71 -2.20 -5.25
C MET A 79 10.48 -3.71 -5.21
N LEU A 80 10.46 -4.37 -6.37
CA LEU A 80 10.30 -5.82 -6.48
C LEU A 80 11.52 -6.56 -5.90
N GLU A 81 12.73 -6.11 -6.20
CA GLU A 81 13.96 -6.67 -5.63
C GLU A 81 13.98 -6.54 -4.09
N ALA A 82 13.57 -5.39 -3.55
CA ALA A 82 13.44 -5.20 -2.10
C ALA A 82 12.36 -6.09 -1.49
N ALA A 83 11.24 -6.32 -2.19
CA ALA A 83 10.19 -7.21 -1.73
C ALA A 83 10.66 -8.69 -1.72
N ASP A 84 11.40 -9.11 -2.74
CA ASP A 84 12.00 -10.45 -2.83
C ASP A 84 13.08 -10.67 -1.76
N ALA A 85 13.81 -9.61 -1.40
CA ALA A 85 14.78 -9.60 -0.29
C ALA A 85 14.13 -9.51 1.11
N LEU A 86 12.79 -9.46 1.20
CA LEU A 86 12.01 -9.27 2.44
C LEU A 86 12.24 -7.92 3.14
N GLU A 87 12.79 -6.93 2.42
CA GLU A 87 12.98 -5.54 2.88
C GLU A 87 11.69 -4.73 2.69
N PHE A 88 10.61 -5.12 3.39
CA PHE A 88 9.28 -4.55 3.18
C PHE A 88 9.18 -3.05 3.46
N GLU A 89 10.01 -2.52 4.37
CA GLU A 89 10.09 -1.09 4.65
C GLU A 89 10.62 -0.32 3.43
N ARG A 90 11.67 -0.84 2.80
CA ARG A 90 12.25 -0.26 1.59
C ARG A 90 11.29 -0.34 0.40
N ALA A 91 10.64 -1.49 0.21
CA ALA A 91 9.62 -1.66 -0.82
C ALA A 91 8.43 -0.71 -0.63
N ALA A 92 8.02 -0.44 0.62
CA ALA A 92 6.95 0.51 0.91
C ALA A 92 7.33 1.95 0.52
N VAL A 93 8.57 2.38 0.79
CA VAL A 93 9.08 3.71 0.40
C VAL A 93 9.09 3.86 -1.13
N LEU A 94 9.65 2.87 -1.83
CA LEU A 94 9.73 2.88 -3.30
C LEU A 94 8.33 2.91 -3.93
N ARG A 95 7.38 2.14 -3.39
CA ARG A 95 5.97 2.18 -3.82
C ARG A 95 5.35 3.56 -3.71
N ASP A 96 5.61 4.26 -2.60
CA ASP A 96 5.01 5.56 -2.35
C ASP A 96 5.68 6.65 -3.21
N GLN A 97 6.97 6.53 -3.53
CA GLN A 97 7.65 7.35 -4.54
C GLN A 97 7.07 7.15 -5.94
N ILE A 98 6.86 5.90 -6.36
CA ILE A 98 6.22 5.57 -7.66
C ILE A 98 4.83 6.19 -7.76
N LYS A 99 4.02 6.11 -6.68
CA LYS A 99 2.69 6.72 -6.66
C LYS A 99 2.73 8.24 -6.77
N LYS A 100 3.70 8.90 -6.12
CA LYS A 100 3.85 10.36 -6.21
C LYS A 100 4.22 10.78 -7.63
N LEU A 101 5.17 10.10 -8.26
CA LEU A 101 5.56 10.36 -9.65
C LEU A 101 4.39 10.13 -10.62
N LYS A 102 3.65 9.02 -10.48
CA LYS A 102 2.45 8.73 -11.31
C LYS A 102 1.31 9.74 -11.18
N ASN A 103 1.23 10.46 -10.05
CA ASN A 103 0.19 11.45 -9.81
C ASN A 103 0.64 12.88 -10.20
N ALA A 104 1.93 13.07 -10.49
CA ALA A 104 2.50 14.34 -10.93
C ALA A 104 2.48 14.51 -12.46
N ASP A 105 2.43 13.39 -13.20
CA ASP A 105 2.02 13.32 -14.62
C ASP A 105 0.50 13.47 -14.79
#